data_AF-A0A2G5VC51-F1
#
_entry.id   AF-A0A2G5VC51-F1
#
_cell.length_a   1.000
_cell.length_b   1.000
_cell.length_c   1.000
_cell.angle_alpha   90.00
_cell.angle_beta   90.00
_cell.angle_gamma   90.00
#
_symmetry.space_group_name_H-M   'P 1'
#
loop_
_entity.id
_entity.type
_entity.pdbx_description
1 polymer ?
#
loop_
_entity_poly.entity_id
_entity_poly.type
_entity_poly.pdbx_seq_one_letter_code
_entity_poly.pdbx_strand_id
1 'polypeptide(L)'
;MSDLIGNRPTIYTKKWELWNSTDQTTQQERSAEISRLPSGLKIQAEIIEALWYYCSYADLDQLSNILAPNPLEEFSTELDNYEILAHPIVRNSKKLVIWRGRENFEPQRIDHRNIHLKNYDRRTLIRYMNAWIANGPEVGMEFFGDIKVIGKNLGKLLNSDIDEEEESMKEIMDLKKSESGGRRVKPDEGFPNTLYSISMPQTNNPNTEIQMSLIKIDSIYSPFLIHLKVQPSGTAIPEQPDSVYWKWKTWIIQKIFETGESRSLPGQLFVCFMYLLCGLLFSLIFLRLPSEKSDL
;
A
#
# COMPACT_ATOMS: atom_id res chain seq x y z
N MET A 1 27.53 31.95 -36.53
CA MET A 1 27.65 31.93 -35.05
C MET A 1 26.49 31.10 -34.53
N SER A 2 26.47 29.81 -34.88
CA SER A 2 25.24 28.99 -34.88
C SER A 2 25.50 27.49 -34.60
N ASP A 3 26.70 27.10 -34.15
CA ASP A 3 27.13 25.69 -34.05
C ASP A 3 27.47 25.22 -32.61
N LEU A 4 26.87 25.80 -31.57
CA LEU A 4 27.11 25.36 -30.17
C LEU A 4 25.83 25.05 -29.38
N ILE A 5 24.68 24.98 -30.06
CA ILE A 5 23.40 24.51 -29.52
C ILE A 5 23.12 23.13 -30.13
N GLY A 6 24.03 22.19 -29.95
CA GLY A 6 23.87 20.84 -30.48
C GLY A 6 24.83 19.90 -29.78
N ASN A 7 24.29 18.96 -29.01
CA ASN A 7 25.01 17.86 -28.37
C ASN A 7 25.89 18.24 -27.18
N ARG A 8 25.30 18.88 -26.16
CA ARG A 8 25.90 18.76 -24.82
C ARG A 8 25.78 17.29 -24.40
N PRO A 9 26.86 16.67 -23.89
CA PRO A 9 26.81 15.29 -23.43
C PRO A 9 25.81 15.16 -22.28
N THR A 10 24.78 14.36 -22.48
CA THR A 10 23.84 13.95 -21.43
C THR A 10 24.41 12.72 -20.74
N ILE A 11 24.55 12.79 -19.42
CA ILE A 11 24.88 11.64 -18.61
C ILE A 11 23.58 10.89 -18.34
N TYR A 12 23.54 9.61 -18.72
CA TYR A 12 22.42 8.74 -18.42
C TYR A 12 22.76 7.95 -17.17
N THR A 13 21.85 7.98 -16.20
CA THR A 13 21.94 7.13 -15.01
C THR A 13 20.58 6.55 -14.71
N LYS A 14 20.56 5.31 -14.22
CA LYS A 14 19.32 4.71 -13.73
C LYS A 14 18.89 5.38 -12.42
N LYS A 15 19.84 5.65 -11.53
CA LYS A 15 19.58 6.16 -10.19
C LYS A 15 20.58 7.24 -9.85
N TRP A 16 20.09 8.35 -9.31
CA TRP A 16 20.91 9.40 -8.74
C TRP A 16 20.56 9.58 -7.28
N GLU A 17 21.52 9.27 -6.42
CA GLU A 17 21.37 9.36 -4.98
C GLU A 17 22.02 10.65 -4.48
N LEU A 18 21.25 11.46 -3.76
CA LEU A 18 21.69 12.66 -3.08
C LEU A 18 21.91 12.28 -1.62
N TRP A 19 23.14 11.90 -1.30
CA TRP A 19 23.54 11.53 0.06
C TRP A 19 24.09 12.73 0.80
N ASN A 20 23.74 12.83 2.08
CA ASN A 20 24.57 13.58 3.02
C ASN A 20 25.77 12.72 3.40
N SER A 21 26.98 13.22 3.17
CA SER A 21 28.15 12.71 3.89
C SER A 21 27.87 12.85 5.39
N THR A 22 28.08 11.78 6.14
CA THR A 22 27.82 11.68 7.59
C THR A 22 28.61 12.67 8.45
N ASP A 23 29.52 13.42 7.85
CA ASP A 23 30.26 14.48 8.51
C ASP A 23 29.39 15.73 8.55
N GLN A 24 28.99 16.10 9.77
CA GLN A 24 28.28 17.29 10.28
C GLN A 24 28.29 18.56 9.39
N THR A 25 27.81 18.47 8.16
CA THR A 25 27.73 19.60 7.24
C THR A 25 26.40 20.32 7.46
N THR A 26 26.51 21.62 7.65
CA THR A 26 25.37 22.53 7.76
C THR A 26 24.54 22.49 6.47
N GLN A 27 23.24 22.83 6.55
CA GLN A 27 22.37 22.87 5.36
C GLN A 27 22.95 23.74 4.23
N GLN A 28 23.65 24.82 4.58
CA GLN A 28 24.28 25.72 3.62
C GLN A 28 25.42 25.05 2.82
N GLU A 29 26.22 24.19 3.46
CA GLU A 29 27.29 23.45 2.78
C GLU A 29 26.73 22.42 1.80
N ARG A 30 25.57 21.84 2.11
CA ARG A 30 24.88 20.87 1.25
C ARG A 30 24.31 21.50 -0.01
N SER A 31 23.62 22.64 0.12
CA SER A 31 23.15 23.40 -1.05
C SER A 31 24.34 23.88 -1.90
N ALA A 32 25.49 24.12 -1.26
CA ALA A 32 26.71 24.47 -1.99
C ALA A 32 27.22 23.31 -2.88
N GLU A 33 27.03 22.05 -2.50
CA GLU A 33 27.45 20.91 -3.34
C GLU A 33 26.65 20.81 -4.65
N ILE A 34 25.33 20.97 -4.60
CA ILE A 34 24.49 21.02 -5.81
C ILE A 34 24.90 22.24 -6.66
N SER A 35 25.19 23.38 -6.02
CA SER A 35 25.62 24.59 -6.72
C SER A 35 26.98 24.47 -7.41
N ARG A 36 27.82 23.49 -7.02
CA ARG A 36 29.13 23.22 -7.66
C ARG A 36 29.02 22.43 -8.96
N LEU A 37 27.82 21.95 -9.32
CA LEU A 37 27.63 21.23 -10.58
C LEU A 37 27.92 22.16 -11.77
N PRO A 38 28.73 21.72 -12.76
CA PRO A 38 29.11 22.56 -13.88
C PRO A 38 27.92 23.13 -14.63
N SER A 39 27.97 24.43 -14.91
CA SER A 39 26.96 25.09 -15.72
C SER A 39 26.87 24.42 -17.10
N GLY A 40 25.73 23.81 -17.39
CA GLY A 40 25.47 23.13 -18.66
C GLY A 40 25.59 21.61 -18.63
N LEU A 41 25.89 21.01 -17.47
CA LEU A 41 25.70 19.58 -17.25
C LEU A 41 24.23 19.20 -17.52
N LYS A 42 24.03 18.08 -18.22
CA LYS A 42 22.72 17.46 -18.40
C LYS A 42 22.75 16.02 -17.89
N ILE A 43 21.82 15.70 -16.99
CA ILE A 43 21.65 14.37 -16.42
C ILE A 43 20.25 13.89 -16.77
N GLN A 44 20.16 12.69 -17.32
CA GLN A 44 18.91 11.95 -17.41
C GLN A 44 18.95 10.83 -16.37
N ALA A 45 18.23 11.03 -15.27
CA ALA A 45 18.03 10.04 -14.23
C ALA A 45 16.61 9.45 -14.36
N GLU A 46 16.45 8.14 -14.16
CA GLU A 46 15.11 7.55 -14.00
C GLU A 46 14.62 7.72 -12.55
N ILE A 47 15.53 7.59 -11.58
CA ILE A 47 15.23 7.64 -10.15
C ILE A 47 16.10 8.70 -9.48
N ILE A 48 15.48 9.53 -8.64
CA ILE A 48 16.19 10.37 -7.67
C ILE A 48 15.89 9.87 -6.27
N GLU A 49 16.93 9.68 -5.46
CA GLU A 49 16.80 9.34 -4.05
C GLU A 49 17.51 10.36 -3.18
N ALA A 50 16.73 11.19 -2.49
CA ALA A 50 17.19 12.21 -1.56
C ALA A 50 16.96 11.76 -0.10
N LEU A 51 17.58 10.62 0.24
CA LEU A 51 17.54 10.07 1.59
C LEU A 51 18.55 10.78 2.51
N TRP A 52 18.12 11.11 3.72
CA TRP A 52 18.93 11.83 4.73
C TRP A 52 19.45 13.19 4.27
N TYR A 53 19.02 13.64 3.09
CA TYR A 53 19.32 14.95 2.52
C TYR A 53 18.10 15.84 2.70
N TYR A 54 18.25 16.89 3.52
CA TYR A 54 17.25 17.96 3.64
C TYR A 54 17.25 18.76 2.35
N CYS A 55 16.53 18.27 1.34
CA CYS A 55 16.35 18.97 0.09
C CYS A 55 15.47 20.19 0.34
N SER A 56 15.96 21.39 0.03
CA SER A 56 15.13 22.59 -0.01
C SER A 56 14.49 22.75 -1.38
N TYR A 57 13.47 23.62 -1.47
CA TYR A 57 12.87 23.95 -2.76
C TYR A 57 13.91 24.52 -3.74
N ALA A 58 14.84 25.35 -3.26
CA ALA A 58 15.92 25.92 -4.08
C ALA A 58 16.91 24.87 -4.59
N ASP A 59 17.15 23.81 -3.82
CA ASP A 59 17.98 22.67 -4.28
C ASP A 59 17.27 21.95 -5.43
N LEU A 60 15.95 21.76 -5.35
CA LEU A 60 15.15 21.18 -6.42
C LEU A 60 15.12 22.06 -7.68
N ASP A 61 15.06 23.39 -7.54
CA ASP A 61 15.18 24.32 -8.68
C ASP A 61 16.52 24.13 -9.41
N GLN A 62 17.61 24.00 -8.67
CA GLN A 62 18.94 23.75 -9.23
C GLN A 62 19.00 22.38 -9.93
N LEU A 63 18.45 21.34 -9.30
CA LEU A 63 18.33 20.01 -9.92
C LEU A 63 17.49 20.05 -11.20
N SER A 64 16.44 20.87 -11.25
CA SER A 64 15.60 20.99 -12.43
C SER A 64 16.35 21.57 -13.64
N ASN A 65 17.33 22.44 -13.40
CA ASN A 65 18.12 23.04 -14.48
C ASN A 65 19.06 22.06 -15.18
N ILE A 66 19.49 21.01 -14.47
CA ILE A 66 20.41 19.99 -14.97
C ILE A 66 19.69 18.72 -15.43
N LEU A 67 18.48 18.46 -14.94
CA LEU A 67 17.70 17.32 -15.41
C LEU A 67 17.30 17.48 -16.88
N ALA A 68 17.37 16.38 -17.62
CA ALA A 68 16.78 16.27 -18.94
C ALA A 68 15.24 16.32 -18.84
N PRO A 69 14.52 16.76 -19.88
CA PRO A 69 13.08 17.06 -19.83
C PRO A 69 12.14 15.84 -19.69
N ASN A 70 12.64 14.68 -19.23
CA ASN A 70 11.82 13.49 -19.04
C ASN A 70 11.28 13.41 -17.61
N PRO A 71 10.01 13.01 -17.40
CA PRO A 71 9.50 12.76 -16.07
C PRO A 71 10.29 11.62 -15.42
N LEU A 72 10.59 11.77 -14.13
CA LEU A 72 11.24 10.73 -13.35
C LEU A 72 10.32 9.52 -13.22
N GLU A 73 10.87 8.31 -13.28
CA GLU A 73 10.15 7.10 -12.92
C GLU A 73 9.86 7.08 -11.41
N GLU A 74 10.80 7.57 -10.59
CA GLU A 74 10.63 7.62 -9.13
C GLU A 74 11.36 8.82 -8.51
N PHE A 75 10.71 9.49 -7.56
CA PHE A 75 11.34 10.43 -6.63
C PHE A 75 11.17 9.93 -5.20
N SER A 76 12.29 9.73 -4.50
CA SER A 76 12.36 9.23 -3.12
C SER A 76 12.88 10.29 -2.17
N THR A 77 12.20 10.54 -1.05
CA THR A 77 12.64 11.51 -0.01
C THR A 77 12.10 11.16 1.38
N GLU A 78 12.71 11.73 2.43
CA GLU A 78 12.14 11.71 3.78
C GLU A 78 11.09 12.80 3.97
N LEU A 79 10.03 12.50 4.73
CA LEU A 79 8.98 13.48 5.01
C LEU A 79 9.40 14.46 6.11
N ASP A 80 10.22 15.44 5.73
CA ASP A 80 10.68 16.49 6.65
C ASP A 80 10.07 17.87 6.37
N ASN A 81 9.57 18.09 5.16
CA ASN A 81 8.84 19.28 4.77
C ASN A 81 7.88 18.94 3.61
N TYR A 82 6.66 19.48 3.67
CA TYR A 82 5.68 19.33 2.60
C TYR A 82 5.94 20.22 1.38
N GLU A 83 6.67 21.32 1.56
CA GLU A 83 6.91 22.31 0.51
C GLU A 83 7.58 21.69 -0.72
N ILE A 84 8.55 20.79 -0.50
CA ILE A 84 9.25 20.12 -1.59
C ILE A 84 8.35 19.18 -2.40
N LEU A 85 7.28 18.66 -1.80
CA LEU A 85 6.33 17.79 -2.49
C LEU A 85 5.48 18.57 -3.51
N ALA A 86 5.42 19.90 -3.37
CA ALA A 86 4.76 20.76 -4.34
C ALA A 86 5.65 21.08 -5.56
N HIS A 87 6.95 20.76 -5.50
CA HIS A 87 7.90 21.09 -6.56
C HIS A 87 7.58 20.31 -7.85
N PRO A 88 7.67 20.92 -9.05
CA PRO A 88 7.34 20.26 -10.32
C PRO A 88 8.07 18.93 -10.58
N ILE A 89 9.37 18.83 -10.27
CA ILE A 89 10.10 17.55 -10.40
C ILE A 89 9.42 16.43 -9.61
N VAL A 90 9.00 16.72 -8.38
CA VAL A 90 8.41 15.74 -7.48
C VAL A 90 7.01 15.38 -7.95
N ARG A 91 6.18 16.39 -8.24
CA ARG A 91 4.81 16.22 -8.74
C ARG A 91 4.72 15.49 -10.07
N ASN A 92 5.67 15.73 -10.96
CA ASN A 92 5.70 15.13 -12.29
C ASN A 92 6.40 13.76 -12.32
N SER A 93 6.93 13.29 -11.18
CA SER A 93 7.47 11.94 -11.12
C SER A 93 6.31 10.93 -11.24
N LYS A 94 6.57 9.75 -11.81
CA LYS A 94 5.53 8.73 -11.92
C LYS A 94 5.21 8.11 -10.56
N LYS A 95 6.16 8.11 -9.64
CA LYS A 95 6.04 7.50 -8.31
C LYS A 95 6.78 8.34 -7.27
N LEU A 96 6.07 8.68 -6.21
CA LEU A 96 6.62 9.37 -5.05
C LEU A 96 6.80 8.37 -3.91
N VAL A 97 8.04 8.14 -3.50
CA VAL A 97 8.37 7.33 -2.33
C VAL A 97 8.70 8.25 -1.16
N ILE A 98 7.96 8.08 -0.08
CA ILE A 98 8.08 8.89 1.13
C ILE A 98 8.55 7.99 2.26
N TRP A 99 9.77 8.22 2.69
CA TRP A 99 10.34 7.60 3.87
C TRP A 99 9.90 8.34 5.12
N ARG A 100 9.79 7.61 6.23
CA ARG A 100 9.49 8.20 7.54
C ARG A 100 10.53 9.27 7.90
N GLY A 101 10.08 10.53 7.92
CA GLY A 101 10.85 11.68 8.40
C GLY A 101 10.31 12.21 9.74
N ARG A 102 10.44 13.52 9.95
CA ARG A 102 10.00 14.25 11.15
C ARG A 102 8.51 14.60 11.15
N GLU A 103 7.92 14.75 9.98
CA GLU A 103 6.52 15.14 9.83
C GLU A 103 5.59 13.92 9.80
N ASN A 104 4.34 14.11 10.23
CA ASN A 104 3.30 13.11 10.06
C ASN A 104 2.75 13.17 8.65
N PHE A 105 2.43 12.02 8.04
CA PHE A 105 1.82 11.96 6.71
C PHE A 105 0.36 12.45 6.73
N GLU A 106 0.07 13.44 5.89
CA GLU A 106 -1.22 14.09 5.71
C GLU A 106 -1.58 14.01 4.22
N PRO A 107 -2.46 13.07 3.83
CA PRO A 107 -2.77 12.82 2.42
C PRO A 107 -3.37 14.04 1.72
N GLN A 108 -4.12 14.89 2.44
CA GLN A 108 -4.70 16.12 1.86
C GLN A 108 -3.64 17.14 1.37
N ARG A 109 -2.37 17.00 1.78
CA ARG A 109 -1.28 17.91 1.38
C ARG A 109 -0.44 17.37 0.22
N ILE A 110 -0.71 16.16 -0.24
CA ILE A 110 0.11 15.46 -1.22
C ILE A 110 -0.74 15.17 -2.45
N ASP A 111 -0.55 15.99 -3.47
CA ASP A 111 -1.16 15.81 -4.78
C ASP A 111 -0.23 14.98 -5.66
N HIS A 112 -0.30 13.66 -5.52
CA HIS A 112 0.50 12.71 -6.30
C HIS A 112 -0.27 11.42 -6.56
N ARG A 113 -0.26 10.93 -7.81
CA ARG A 113 -1.06 9.76 -8.22
C ARG A 113 -0.60 8.45 -7.58
N ASN A 114 0.71 8.23 -7.50
CA ASN A 114 1.29 6.98 -6.98
C ASN A 114 2.19 7.28 -5.78
N ILE A 115 1.71 7.00 -4.56
CA ILE A 115 2.43 7.28 -3.31
C ILE A 115 2.90 5.96 -2.71
N HIS A 116 4.15 5.90 -2.25
CA HIS A 116 4.69 4.74 -1.54
C HIS A 116 5.32 5.15 -0.21
N LEU A 117 4.76 4.68 0.89
CA LEU A 117 5.29 4.91 2.23
C LEU A 117 6.28 3.82 2.65
N LYS A 118 7.46 4.22 3.13
CA LYS A 118 8.51 3.32 3.62
C LYS A 118 8.90 3.59 5.07
N ASN A 119 9.34 2.53 5.77
CA ASN A 119 9.83 2.57 7.15
C ASN A 119 8.78 3.06 8.18
N TYR A 120 7.51 2.73 7.96
CA TYR A 120 6.45 2.93 8.94
C TYR A 120 6.14 1.62 9.68
N ASP A 121 5.84 1.71 10.96
CA ASP A 121 5.25 0.57 11.67
C ASP A 121 3.82 0.31 11.18
N ARG A 122 3.34 -0.93 11.33
CA ARG A 122 2.02 -1.34 10.88
C ARG A 122 0.90 -0.39 11.32
N ARG A 123 0.87 -0.02 12.61
CA ARG A 123 -0.23 0.80 13.17
C ARG A 123 -0.26 2.18 12.52
N THR A 124 0.90 2.81 12.37
CA THR A 124 1.04 4.09 11.71
C THR A 124 0.67 4.01 10.23
N LEU A 125 1.11 2.96 9.53
CA LEU A 125 0.78 2.76 8.12
C LEU A 125 -0.73 2.61 7.89
N ILE A 126 -1.41 1.76 8.66
CA ILE A 126 -2.86 1.56 8.58
C ILE A 126 -3.62 2.87 8.82
N ARG A 127 -3.18 3.68 9.79
CA ARG A 127 -3.77 5.00 10.06
C ARG A 127 -3.65 5.91 8.84
N TYR A 128 -2.49 5.97 8.19
CA TYR A 128 -2.27 6.80 7.00
C TYR A 128 -3.02 6.31 5.77
N MET A 129 -3.15 5.00 5.60
CA MET A 129 -4.01 4.43 4.57
C MET A 129 -5.47 4.82 4.77
N ASN A 130 -5.98 4.74 6.00
CA ASN A 130 -7.35 5.15 6.30
C ASN A 130 -7.56 6.63 6.00
N ALA A 131 -6.61 7.49 6.37
CA ALA A 131 -6.64 8.90 6.04
C ALA A 131 -6.63 9.12 4.51
N TRP A 132 -5.82 8.37 3.78
CA TRP A 132 -5.74 8.46 2.32
C TRP A 132 -7.06 8.06 1.65
N ILE A 133 -7.67 6.95 2.09
CA ILE A 133 -9.00 6.52 1.63
C ILE A 133 -10.06 7.58 1.94
N ALA A 134 -10.05 8.13 3.16
CA ALA A 134 -11.01 9.16 3.58
C ALA A 134 -10.87 10.48 2.80
N ASN A 135 -9.69 10.76 2.24
CA ASN A 135 -9.42 11.92 1.41
C ASN A 135 -10.01 11.81 -0.02
N GLY A 136 -10.69 10.71 -0.35
CA GLY A 136 -11.40 10.55 -1.62
C GLY A 136 -10.48 10.43 -2.83
N PRO A 137 -9.58 9.43 -2.88
CA PRO A 137 -8.66 9.26 -3.99
C PRO A 137 -9.42 8.93 -5.29
N GLU A 138 -8.89 9.41 -6.41
CA GLU A 138 -9.51 9.28 -7.73
C GLU A 138 -9.07 8.02 -8.48
N VAL A 139 -9.82 7.64 -9.51
CA VAL A 139 -9.47 6.50 -10.38
C VAL A 139 -8.07 6.64 -10.96
N GLY A 140 -7.30 5.56 -10.85
CA GLY A 140 -5.91 5.51 -11.29
C GLY A 140 -4.92 6.11 -10.29
N MET A 141 -5.36 6.47 -9.08
CA MET A 141 -4.46 6.70 -7.95
C MET A 141 -4.14 5.39 -7.24
N GLU A 142 -2.89 5.26 -6.81
CA GLU A 142 -2.38 4.10 -6.09
C GLU A 142 -1.59 4.52 -4.85
N PHE A 143 -1.73 3.71 -3.80
CA PHE A 143 -1.02 3.88 -2.55
C PHE A 143 -0.34 2.57 -2.15
N PHE A 144 0.93 2.67 -1.77
CA PHE A 144 1.76 1.55 -1.36
C PHE A 144 2.30 1.79 0.05
N GLY A 145 2.51 0.72 0.80
CA GLY A 145 3.07 0.79 2.14
C GLY A 145 3.82 -0.45 2.55
N ASP A 146 5.12 -0.30 2.82
CA ASP A 146 5.95 -1.37 3.39
C ASP A 146 5.56 -1.61 4.85
N ILE A 147 5.19 -2.84 5.18
CA ILE A 147 4.88 -3.24 6.56
C ILE A 147 6.17 -3.69 7.23
N LYS A 148 6.70 -2.85 8.12
CA LYS A 148 7.86 -3.21 8.94
C LYS A 148 7.49 -4.22 10.01
N VAL A 149 8.12 -5.39 9.98
CA VAL A 149 7.97 -6.40 11.03
C VAL A 149 9.11 -6.26 12.03
N ILE A 150 8.76 -5.99 13.28
CA ILE A 150 9.71 -5.87 14.39
C ILE A 150 9.60 -7.15 15.21
N GLY A 151 10.66 -7.98 15.19
CA GLY A 151 10.70 -9.21 15.97
C GLY A 151 10.49 -8.92 17.46
N LYS A 152 9.76 -9.81 18.15
CA LYS A 152 9.42 -9.66 19.58
C LYS A 152 10.66 -9.67 20.49
N ASN A 153 11.73 -10.32 20.05
CA ASN A 153 13.02 -10.34 20.73
C ASN A 153 14.00 -9.41 20.00
N LEU A 154 14.59 -8.45 20.73
CA LEU A 154 15.50 -7.42 20.22
C LEU A 154 16.44 -7.94 19.10
N GLY A 155 16.04 -7.73 17.84
CA GLY A 155 16.88 -7.92 16.67
C GLY A 155 16.79 -9.28 15.95
N LYS A 156 16.08 -10.29 16.46
CA LYS A 156 15.89 -11.55 15.73
C LYS A 156 14.44 -11.71 15.27
N LEU A 157 14.24 -11.49 13.97
CA LEU A 157 12.99 -11.82 13.29
C LEU A 157 12.88 -13.34 13.18
N LEU A 158 11.83 -13.92 13.78
CA LEU A 158 11.50 -15.34 13.63
C LEU A 158 10.46 -15.51 12.53
N ASN A 159 10.44 -16.68 11.88
CA ASN A 159 9.39 -16.99 10.90
C ASN A 159 7.99 -16.90 11.53
N SER A 160 7.85 -17.24 12.81
CA SER A 160 6.59 -17.09 13.55
C SER A 160 6.13 -15.64 13.66
N ASP A 161 7.04 -14.67 13.74
CA ASP A 161 6.69 -13.24 13.77
C ASP A 161 6.15 -12.79 12.41
N ILE A 162 6.69 -13.35 11.31
CA ILE A 162 6.23 -13.08 9.94
C ILE A 162 4.83 -13.69 9.73
N ASP A 163 4.63 -14.94 10.14
CA ASP A 163 3.35 -15.65 9.99
C ASP A 163 2.23 -14.96 10.81
N GLU A 164 2.52 -14.54 12.04
CA GLU A 164 1.57 -13.81 12.89
C GLU A 164 1.20 -12.44 12.30
N GLU A 165 2.17 -11.73 11.73
CA GLU A 165 1.89 -10.47 11.05
C GLU A 165 1.06 -10.67 9.78
N GLU A 166 1.34 -11.72 9.00
CA GLU A 166 0.54 -12.07 7.82
C GLU A 166 -0.94 -12.32 8.20
N GLU A 167 -1.17 -13.13 9.24
CA GLU A 167 -2.51 -13.46 9.71
C GLU A 167 -3.23 -12.21 10.24
N SER A 168 -2.55 -11.39 11.05
CA SER A 168 -3.11 -10.14 11.57
C SER A 168 -3.46 -9.14 10.46
N MET A 169 -2.65 -9.08 9.40
CA MET A 169 -2.93 -8.24 8.23
C MET A 169 -4.15 -8.72 7.44
N LYS A 170 -4.31 -10.04 7.29
CA LYS A 170 -5.50 -10.63 6.67
C LYS A 170 -6.76 -10.35 7.49
N GLU A 171 -6.68 -10.44 8.82
CA GLU A 171 -7.80 -10.10 9.72
C GLU A 171 -8.23 -8.63 9.58
N ILE A 172 -7.28 -7.70 9.51
CA ILE A 172 -7.56 -6.27 9.28
C ILE A 172 -8.27 -6.08 7.93
N MET A 173 -7.81 -6.75 6.88
CA MET A 173 -8.46 -6.71 5.56
C MET A 173 -9.87 -7.30 5.62
N ASP A 174 -10.06 -8.41 6.33
CA ASP A 174 -11.38 -9.02 6.47
C ASP A 174 -12.39 -8.15 7.22
N LEU A 175 -11.94 -7.45 8.26
CA LEU A 175 -12.74 -6.47 8.96
C LEU A 175 -13.16 -5.34 8.01
N LYS A 176 -12.20 -4.75 7.27
CA LYS A 176 -12.46 -3.69 6.29
C LYS A 176 -13.43 -4.13 5.18
N LYS A 177 -13.24 -5.34 4.67
CA LYS A 177 -14.16 -5.96 3.70
C LYS A 177 -15.57 -6.03 4.27
N SER A 178 -15.72 -6.48 5.52
CA SER A 178 -17.03 -6.62 6.16
C SER A 178 -17.69 -5.26 6.41
N GLU A 179 -16.94 -4.27 6.90
CA GLU A 179 -17.42 -2.91 7.18
C GLU A 179 -17.88 -2.16 5.91
N SER A 180 -17.18 -2.39 4.79
CA SER A 180 -17.49 -1.74 3.50
C SER A 180 -18.54 -2.47 2.65
N GLY A 181 -19.00 -3.66 3.07
CA GLY A 181 -19.77 -4.53 2.18
C GLY A 181 -18.96 -5.04 0.98
N GLY A 182 -17.64 -5.06 1.11
CA GLY A 182 -16.69 -5.51 0.10
C GLY A 182 -16.71 -7.02 -0.14
N ARG A 183 -15.86 -7.47 -1.06
CA ARG A 183 -15.73 -8.88 -1.45
C ARG A 183 -14.27 -9.27 -1.65
N ARG A 184 -14.00 -10.58 -1.62
CA ARG A 184 -12.68 -11.12 -1.96
C ARG A 184 -12.52 -11.14 -3.49
N VAL A 185 -11.34 -10.81 -3.98
CA VAL A 185 -11.07 -10.63 -5.42
C VAL A 185 -9.76 -11.27 -5.81
N LYS A 186 -9.63 -11.64 -7.08
CA LYS A 186 -8.37 -12.14 -7.60
C LYS A 186 -7.28 -11.06 -7.46
N PRO A 187 -6.03 -11.47 -7.20
CA PRO A 187 -4.88 -10.59 -7.32
C PRO A 187 -4.83 -9.86 -8.66
N ASP A 188 -4.30 -8.64 -8.63
CA ASP A 188 -3.86 -7.97 -9.86
C ASP A 188 -2.69 -8.76 -10.46
N GLU A 189 -2.72 -9.00 -11.77
CA GLU A 189 -1.72 -9.79 -12.50
C GLU A 189 -0.31 -9.20 -12.38
N GLY A 190 -0.20 -7.88 -12.12
CA GLY A 190 1.08 -7.21 -11.85
C GLY A 190 1.76 -7.65 -10.54
N PHE A 191 1.05 -8.33 -9.64
CA PHE A 191 1.54 -8.73 -8.32
C PHE A 191 1.35 -10.23 -8.07
N PRO A 192 2.18 -11.10 -8.67
CA PRO A 192 2.03 -12.56 -8.58
C PRO A 192 2.19 -13.11 -7.15
N ASN A 193 2.84 -12.37 -6.25
CA ASN A 193 3.05 -12.75 -4.85
C ASN A 193 1.96 -12.19 -3.91
N THR A 194 0.79 -11.86 -4.44
CA THR A 194 -0.34 -11.40 -3.62
C THR A 194 -0.88 -12.55 -2.79
N LEU A 195 -0.89 -12.36 -1.47
CA LEU A 195 -1.37 -13.34 -0.48
C LEU A 195 -2.86 -13.21 -0.22
N TYR A 196 -3.38 -11.99 -0.33
CA TYR A 196 -4.77 -11.69 -0.05
C TYR A 196 -5.21 -10.42 -0.79
N SER A 197 -6.42 -10.41 -1.34
CA SER A 197 -6.95 -9.22 -2.01
C SER A 197 -8.46 -9.09 -1.82
N ILE A 198 -8.90 -7.86 -1.56
CA ILE A 198 -10.31 -7.49 -1.37
C ILE A 198 -10.65 -6.28 -2.23
N SER A 199 -11.90 -6.19 -2.70
CA SER A 199 -12.49 -4.97 -3.24
C SER A 199 -13.44 -4.36 -2.22
N MET A 200 -13.34 -3.06 -2.02
CA MET A 200 -14.17 -2.25 -1.13
C MET A 200 -14.87 -1.16 -1.97
N PRO A 201 -16.20 -1.20 -2.14
CA PRO A 201 -16.92 -0.14 -2.84
C PRO A 201 -16.81 1.18 -2.05
N GLN A 202 -16.61 2.32 -2.74
CA GLN A 202 -16.58 3.61 -2.07
C GLN A 202 -18.00 4.11 -1.78
N THR A 203 -18.24 4.56 -0.54
CA THR A 203 -19.54 5.09 -0.13
C THR A 203 -19.87 6.42 -0.79
N ASN A 204 -18.85 7.23 -1.08
CA ASN A 204 -19.02 8.61 -1.57
C ASN A 204 -19.01 8.70 -3.10
N ASN A 205 -18.60 7.63 -3.80
CA ASN A 205 -18.61 7.54 -5.25
C ASN A 205 -18.97 6.10 -5.66
N PRO A 206 -20.24 5.82 -6.02
CA PRO A 206 -20.68 4.46 -6.31
C PRO A 206 -20.04 3.86 -7.57
N ASN A 207 -19.42 4.71 -8.41
CA ASN A 207 -18.76 4.29 -9.64
C ASN A 207 -17.30 3.90 -9.43
N THR A 208 -16.80 3.94 -8.19
CA THR A 208 -15.43 3.58 -7.86
C THR A 208 -15.36 2.53 -6.76
N GLU A 209 -14.32 1.70 -6.80
CA GLU A 209 -13.97 0.76 -5.75
C GLU A 209 -12.47 0.88 -5.45
N ILE A 210 -12.09 0.52 -4.22
CA ILE A 210 -10.69 0.40 -3.81
C ILE A 210 -10.37 -1.09 -3.72
N GLN A 211 -9.43 -1.54 -4.53
CA GLN A 211 -8.82 -2.85 -4.35
C GLN A 211 -7.66 -2.72 -3.35
N MET A 212 -7.70 -3.53 -2.29
CA MET A 212 -6.64 -3.63 -1.29
C MET A 212 -5.99 -5.00 -1.38
N SER A 213 -4.68 -5.03 -1.56
CA SER A 213 -3.90 -6.26 -1.75
C SER A 213 -2.77 -6.31 -0.73
N LEU A 214 -2.59 -7.49 -0.11
CA LEU A 214 -1.44 -7.83 0.72
C LEU A 214 -0.47 -8.66 -0.13
N ILE A 215 0.74 -8.16 -0.31
CA ILE A 215 1.74 -8.72 -1.21
C ILE A 215 2.95 -9.15 -0.39
N LYS A 216 3.46 -10.36 -0.63
CA LYS A 216 4.73 -10.82 -0.07
C LYS A 216 5.89 -10.31 -0.93
N ILE A 217 6.87 -9.68 -0.30
CA ILE A 217 8.06 -9.18 -0.97
C ILE A 217 9.33 -9.80 -0.37
N ASP A 218 10.39 -9.85 -1.17
CA ASP A 218 11.69 -10.38 -0.76
C ASP A 218 12.46 -9.32 0.04
N SER A 219 11.99 -9.06 1.27
CA SER A 219 12.60 -8.10 2.19
C SER A 219 12.59 -8.66 3.60
N ILE A 220 13.78 -8.67 4.22
CA ILE A 220 13.95 -9.16 5.60
C ILE A 220 13.24 -8.24 6.59
N TYR A 221 13.29 -6.93 6.40
CA TYR A 221 12.78 -5.95 7.36
C TYR A 221 11.31 -5.57 7.10
N SER A 222 10.82 -5.81 5.89
CA SER A 222 9.45 -5.49 5.49
C SER A 222 8.93 -6.57 4.55
N PRO A 223 8.68 -7.79 5.04
CA PRO A 223 8.29 -8.93 4.20
C PRO A 223 6.94 -8.76 3.49
N PHE A 224 6.15 -7.76 3.91
CA PHE A 224 4.84 -7.48 3.33
C PHE A 224 4.74 -6.04 2.82
N LEU A 225 3.99 -5.90 1.74
CA LEU A 225 3.59 -4.66 1.11
C LEU A 225 2.06 -4.62 1.05
N ILE A 226 1.47 -3.50 1.43
CA ILE A 226 0.07 -3.23 1.13
C ILE A 226 -0.01 -2.35 -0.11
N HIS A 227 -0.87 -2.73 -1.04
CA HIS A 227 -1.22 -1.94 -2.21
C HIS A 227 -2.72 -1.60 -2.18
N LEU A 228 -3.03 -0.32 -2.36
CA LEU A 228 -4.38 0.20 -2.56
C LEU A 228 -4.46 0.79 -3.96
N LYS A 229 -5.47 0.40 -4.73
CA LYS A 229 -5.71 0.89 -6.09
C LYS A 229 -7.14 1.35 -6.22
N VAL A 230 -7.35 2.59 -6.69
CA VAL A 230 -8.68 3.09 -7.02
C VAL A 230 -8.99 2.79 -8.47
N GLN A 231 -10.14 2.16 -8.72
CA GLN A 231 -10.55 1.76 -10.05
C GLN A 231 -12.07 1.89 -10.24
N PRO A 232 -12.57 1.83 -11.48
CA PRO A 232 -14.00 1.80 -11.72
C PRO A 232 -14.67 0.61 -11.03
N SER A 233 -15.88 0.82 -10.52
CA SER A 233 -16.63 -0.23 -9.84
C SER A 233 -16.88 -1.42 -10.77
N GLY A 234 -16.69 -2.64 -10.25
CA GLY A 234 -16.92 -3.88 -10.99
C GLY A 234 -15.75 -4.37 -11.85
N THR A 235 -14.59 -3.68 -11.84
CA THR A 235 -13.40 -4.17 -12.55
C THR A 235 -12.62 -5.20 -11.76
N ALA A 236 -12.72 -5.23 -10.42
CA ALA A 236 -12.11 -6.28 -9.62
C ALA A 236 -12.83 -7.61 -9.86
N ILE A 237 -12.08 -8.58 -10.40
CA ILE A 237 -12.56 -9.92 -10.70
C ILE A 237 -12.81 -10.65 -9.37
N PRO A 238 -14.06 -11.05 -9.06
CA PRO A 238 -14.33 -11.83 -7.86
C PRO A 238 -13.45 -13.07 -7.83
N GLU A 239 -12.83 -13.33 -6.68
CA GLU A 239 -12.27 -14.65 -6.43
C GLU A 239 -13.47 -15.59 -6.36
N GLN A 240 -13.46 -16.65 -7.16
CA GLN A 240 -14.49 -17.68 -6.99
C GLN A 240 -14.43 -18.10 -5.52
N PRO A 241 -15.58 -18.32 -4.86
CA PRO A 241 -15.59 -18.72 -3.47
C PRO A 241 -14.79 -20.00 -3.33
N ASP A 242 -13.54 -19.84 -2.91
CA ASP A 242 -12.66 -20.96 -2.67
C ASP A 242 -13.30 -21.78 -1.56
N SER A 243 -13.47 -23.08 -1.84
CA SER A 243 -13.78 -24.09 -0.82
C SER A 243 -12.87 -23.97 0.41
N VAL A 244 -11.70 -23.33 0.27
CA VAL A 244 -10.73 -22.99 1.31
C VAL A 244 -11.28 -22.03 2.38
N TYR A 245 -12.13 -21.04 2.05
CA TYR A 245 -12.75 -20.18 3.07
C TYR A 245 -13.70 -21.00 3.96
N TRP A 246 -14.51 -21.85 3.33
CA TRP A 246 -15.35 -22.80 4.06
C TRP A 246 -14.49 -23.77 4.85
N LYS A 247 -13.36 -24.22 4.29
CA LYS A 247 -12.40 -25.11 4.96
C LYS A 247 -11.78 -24.48 6.21
N TRP A 248 -11.41 -23.20 6.17
CA TRP A 248 -10.88 -22.46 7.32
C TRP A 248 -11.96 -22.21 8.38
N LYS A 249 -13.17 -21.81 7.97
CA LYS A 249 -14.31 -21.70 8.91
C LYS A 249 -14.62 -23.04 9.58
N THR A 250 -14.63 -24.14 8.81
CA THR A 250 -14.83 -25.48 9.37
C THR A 250 -13.67 -25.90 10.25
N TRP A 251 -12.43 -25.50 9.94
CA TRP A 251 -11.25 -25.79 10.74
C TRP A 251 -11.27 -25.04 12.07
N ILE A 252 -11.65 -23.76 12.11
CA ILE A 252 -11.85 -23.02 13.37
C ILE A 252 -12.92 -23.67 14.22
N ILE A 253 -14.06 -24.03 13.61
CA ILE A 253 -15.14 -24.74 14.30
C ILE A 253 -14.60 -26.06 14.87
N GLN A 254 -13.86 -26.86 14.09
CA GLN A 254 -13.23 -28.10 14.53
C GLN A 254 -12.23 -27.86 15.68
N LYS A 255 -11.40 -26.82 15.59
CA LYS A 255 -10.41 -26.51 16.63
C LYS A 255 -11.08 -26.15 17.95
N ILE A 256 -12.19 -25.40 17.93
CA ILE A 256 -13.02 -25.11 19.12
C ILE A 256 -13.58 -26.40 19.75
N PHE A 257 -13.90 -27.41 18.93
CA PHE A 257 -14.32 -28.72 19.41
C PHE A 257 -13.14 -29.55 19.97
N GLU A 258 -11.96 -29.50 19.34
CA GLU A 258 -10.78 -30.28 19.71
C GLU A 258 -10.06 -29.74 20.96
N THR A 259 -9.94 -28.42 21.12
CA THR A 259 -9.27 -27.80 22.28
C THR A 259 -10.07 -27.89 23.58
N GLY A 260 -11.35 -28.29 23.52
CA GLY A 260 -12.17 -28.51 24.70
C GLY A 260 -12.50 -27.24 25.49
N GLU A 261 -12.24 -26.05 24.96
CA GLU A 261 -12.68 -24.77 25.57
C GLU A 261 -14.22 -24.67 25.63
N SER A 262 -14.94 -25.52 24.90
CA SER A 262 -16.40 -25.69 24.99
C SER A 262 -16.86 -26.67 26.08
N ARG A 263 -16.00 -27.18 26.98
CA ARG A 263 -16.45 -28.08 28.08
C ARG A 263 -17.42 -27.44 29.07
N SER A 264 -17.62 -26.12 29.01
CA SER A 264 -18.73 -25.51 29.72
C SER A 264 -20.05 -25.87 29.01
N LEU A 265 -21.00 -26.44 29.77
CA LEU A 265 -22.36 -26.75 29.32
C LEU A 265 -23.02 -25.60 28.51
N PRO A 266 -22.80 -24.30 28.83
CA PRO A 266 -23.31 -23.18 28.04
C PRO A 266 -22.71 -23.10 26.63
N GLY A 267 -21.43 -23.41 26.45
CA GLY A 267 -20.77 -23.39 25.14
C GLY A 267 -21.33 -24.45 24.20
N GLN A 268 -21.57 -25.66 24.72
CA GLN A 268 -22.20 -26.75 23.96
C GLN A 268 -23.65 -26.42 23.59
N LEU A 269 -24.42 -25.85 24.53
CA LEU A 269 -25.79 -25.42 24.26
C LEU A 269 -25.86 -24.30 23.22
N PHE A 270 -24.93 -23.34 23.26
CA PHE A 270 -24.86 -22.25 22.28
C PHE A 270 -24.56 -22.76 20.87
N VAL A 271 -23.62 -23.72 20.74
CA VAL A 271 -23.29 -24.33 19.45
C VAL A 271 -24.47 -25.16 18.92
N CYS A 272 -25.09 -26.00 19.75
CA CYS A 272 -26.30 -26.74 19.36
C CYS A 272 -27.44 -25.80 18.94
N PHE A 273 -27.62 -24.69 19.65
CA PHE A 273 -28.62 -23.68 19.32
C PHE A 273 -28.36 -23.03 17.95
N MET A 274 -27.10 -22.69 17.65
CA MET A 274 -26.70 -22.16 16.34
C MET A 274 -26.95 -23.16 15.21
N TYR A 275 -26.69 -24.45 15.41
CA TYR A 275 -27.00 -25.47 14.40
C TYR A 275 -28.50 -25.63 14.17
N LEU A 276 -29.32 -25.62 15.23
CA LEU A 276 -30.79 -25.65 15.12
C LEU A 276 -31.32 -24.41 14.40
N LEU A 277 -30.79 -23.23 14.70
CA LEU A 277 -31.18 -21.97 14.07
C LEU A 277 -30.83 -21.96 12.57
N CYS A 278 -29.61 -22.41 12.21
CA CYS A 278 -29.19 -22.54 10.82
C CYS A 278 -30.05 -23.56 10.07
N GLY A 279 -30.37 -24.70 10.68
CA GLY A 279 -31.28 -25.70 10.08
C GLY A 279 -32.67 -25.13 9.81
N LEU A 280 -33.25 -24.42 10.79
CA LEU A 280 -34.55 -23.75 10.66
C LEU A 280 -34.55 -22.68 9.57
N LEU A 281 -33.51 -21.85 9.50
CA LEU A 281 -33.36 -20.83 8.47
C LEU A 281 -33.24 -21.46 7.08
N PHE A 282 -32.50 -22.56 6.95
CA PHE A 282 -32.36 -23.28 5.69
C PHE A 282 -33.69 -23.91 5.25
N SER A 283 -34.44 -24.52 6.17
CA SER A 283 -35.78 -25.04 5.91
C SER A 283 -36.77 -23.94 5.52
N LEU A 284 -36.71 -22.77 6.15
CA LEU A 284 -37.55 -21.62 5.82
C LEU A 284 -37.25 -21.05 4.43
N ILE A 285 -35.99 -21.02 4.02
CA ILE A 285 -35.59 -20.60 2.68
C ILE A 285 -36.08 -21.61 1.63
N PHE A 286 -35.94 -22.91 1.88
CA PHE A 286 -36.41 -23.95 0.97
C PHE A 286 -37.94 -24.06 0.87
N LEU A 287 -38.67 -23.80 1.96
CA LEU A 287 -40.14 -23.75 1.95
C LEU A 287 -40.71 -22.50 1.29
N ARG A 288 -39.90 -21.47 1.05
CA ARG A 288 -40.32 -20.22 0.40
C ARG A 288 -40.01 -20.15 -1.09
N LEU A 289 -39.34 -21.14 -1.65
CA LEU A 289 -39.17 -21.24 -3.10
C LEU A 289 -40.55 -21.60 -3.69
N PRO A 290 -41.18 -20.70 -4.47
CA PRO A 290 -42.42 -21.05 -5.14
C PRO A 290 -42.14 -22.23 -6.05
N SER A 291 -42.92 -23.30 -5.88
CA SER A 291 -43.00 -24.40 -6.83
C SER A 291 -43.35 -23.80 -8.19
N GLU A 292 -42.35 -23.57 -9.04
CA GLU A 292 -42.58 -23.27 -10.45
C GLU A 292 -43.41 -24.42 -11.01
N LYS A 293 -44.69 -24.13 -11.25
CA LYS A 293 -45.54 -25.02 -12.04
C LYS A 293 -44.95 -24.99 -13.44
N SER A 294 -44.40 -26.12 -13.88
CA SER A 294 -44.09 -26.35 -15.27
C SER A 294 -45.41 -26.49 -16.02
N ASP A 295 -45.87 -25.42 -16.66
CA ASP A 295 -46.87 -25.53 -17.71
C ASP A 295 -46.14 -25.79 -19.04
N LEU A 296 -46.03 -27.08 -19.37
CA LEU A 296 -45.72 -27.62 -20.69
C LEU A 296 -46.51 -28.93 -20.88
#